data_AF-A0A1J4WG65-F1
#
_entry.id   AF-A0A1J4WG65-F1
#
_cell.length_a   1.000
_cell.length_b   1.000
_cell.length_c   1.000
_cell.angle_alpha   90.00
_cell.angle_beta   90.00
_cell.angle_gamma   90.00
#
_symmetry.space_group_name_H-M   'P 1'
#
loop_
_entity.id
_entity.type
_entity.pdbx_description
1 polymer ?
#
loop_
_entity_poly.entity_id
_entity_poly.type
_entity_poly.pdbx_seq_one_letter_code
_entity_poly.pdbx_strand_id
1 'polypeptide(L)'
;MSTAKISAEKIEVVHFHATQQCWSCITVGEYALKTIKEKFPEEYKNGTIVFRDINGELPENRDMVIKYQAGGSSLFVNTITAGKDNIKEDVTVWRLVSNESQFVSYFQDKLNKLLGK
;
A
#
# COMPACT_ATOMS: atom_id res chain seq x y z
N MET A 1 -1.59 6.05 -32.62
CA MET A 1 -0.95 6.54 -31.37
C MET A 1 -1.07 5.41 -30.36
N SER A 2 0.05 4.80 -30.00
CA SER A 2 0.08 3.68 -29.06
C SER A 2 -0.27 4.18 -27.67
N THR A 3 -1.46 3.88 -27.18
CA THR A 3 -1.79 4.01 -25.76
C THR A 3 -0.95 2.97 -25.01
N ALA A 4 0.30 3.31 -24.71
CA ALA A 4 1.11 2.53 -23.81
C ALA A 4 0.31 2.39 -22.51
N LYS A 5 -0.05 1.16 -22.16
CA LYS A 5 -0.62 0.81 -20.86
C LYS A 5 0.37 1.34 -19.84
N ILE A 6 0.02 2.43 -19.16
CA ILE A 6 0.88 3.12 -18.18
C ILE A 6 0.89 2.23 -16.93
N SER A 7 1.61 1.11 -17.00
CA SER A 7 1.87 0.23 -15.86
C SER A 7 2.79 0.95 -14.88
N ALA A 8 2.47 0.89 -13.59
CA ALA A 8 3.35 1.40 -12.55
C ALA A 8 4.71 0.68 -12.62
N GLU A 9 5.78 1.46 -12.77
CA GLU A 9 7.16 0.94 -12.74
C GLU A 9 7.52 0.45 -11.33
N LYS A 10 6.98 1.15 -10.33
CA LYS A 10 7.14 0.81 -8.92
C LYS A 10 5.88 1.14 -8.15
N ILE A 11 5.54 0.30 -7.20
CA ILE A 11 4.43 0.47 -6.27
C ILE A 11 4.99 0.47 -4.86
N GLU A 12 4.75 1.53 -4.11
CA GLU A 12 5.08 1.61 -2.70
C GLU A 12 3.79 1.61 -1.89
N VAL A 13 3.60 0.56 -1.11
CA VAL A 13 2.51 0.44 -0.15
C VAL A 13 3.03 0.95 1.19
N VAL A 14 2.47 2.05 1.67
CA VAL A 14 2.86 2.68 2.92
C VAL A 14 1.68 2.57 3.89
N HIS A 15 1.85 1.75 4.91
CA HIS A 15 0.93 1.63 6.02
C HIS A 15 1.35 2.61 7.11
N PHE A 16 0.53 3.64 7.31
CA PHE A 16 0.68 4.54 8.45
C PHE A 16 -0.13 4.00 9.61
N HIS A 17 0.46 4.03 10.80
CA HIS A 17 -0.20 3.61 12.03
C HIS A 17 0.28 4.46 13.20
N ALA A 18 -0.47 4.44 14.32
CA ALA A 18 -0.01 5.00 15.58
C ALA A 18 0.87 4.00 16.35
N THR A 19 1.57 4.46 17.38
CA THR A 19 2.32 3.63 18.33
C THR A 19 1.40 2.64 19.05
N GLN A 20 0.22 3.11 19.44
CA GLN A 20 -0.85 2.26 19.96
C GLN A 20 -1.78 1.86 18.82
N GLN A 21 -1.56 0.66 18.29
CA GLN A 21 -2.35 0.14 17.18
C GLN A 21 -3.59 -0.59 17.71
N CYS A 22 -4.77 -0.26 17.17
CA CYS A 22 -5.94 -1.10 17.34
C CYS A 22 -5.76 -2.41 16.55
N TRP A 23 -6.51 -3.46 16.94
CA TRP A 23 -6.47 -4.75 16.24
C TRP A 23 -6.64 -4.62 14.72
N SER A 24 -7.59 -3.79 14.26
CA SER A 24 -7.80 -3.55 12.82
C SER A 24 -6.60 -2.94 12.10
N CYS A 25 -5.83 -2.06 12.76
CA CYS A 25 -4.66 -1.43 12.16
C CYS A 25 -3.55 -2.46 11.94
N ILE A 26 -3.32 -3.31 12.94
CA ILE A 26 -2.36 -4.42 12.86
C ILE A 26 -2.78 -5.36 11.73
N THR A 27 -4.05 -5.76 11.72
CA THR A 27 -4.58 -6.71 10.72
C THR A 27 -4.48 -6.17 9.29
N VAL A 28 -4.77 -4.88 9.04
CA VAL A 28 -4.62 -4.29 7.69
C VAL A 28 -3.16 -4.36 7.22
N GLY A 29 -2.21 -3.99 8.09
CA GLY A 29 -0.78 -4.06 7.77
C GLY A 29 -0.32 -5.49 7.49
N GLU A 30 -0.72 -6.44 8.33
CA GLU A 30 -0.41 -7.86 8.17
C GLU A 30 -0.99 -8.44 6.87
N TYR A 31 -2.27 -8.16 6.58
CA TYR A 31 -2.93 -8.65 5.37
C TYR A 31 -2.33 -8.04 4.10
N ALA A 32 -1.97 -6.76 4.12
CA ALA A 32 -1.28 -6.10 3.01
C ALA A 32 0.09 -6.76 2.76
N LEU A 33 0.91 -6.90 3.79
CA LEU A 33 2.23 -7.53 3.69
C LEU A 33 2.13 -9.00 3.24
N LYS A 34 1.17 -9.75 3.80
CA LYS A 34 0.92 -11.14 3.42
C LYS A 34 0.52 -11.26 1.95
N THR A 35 -0.43 -10.44 1.50
CA THR A 35 -0.87 -10.41 0.10
C THR A 35 0.30 -10.13 -0.84
N ILE A 36 1.15 -9.15 -0.51
CA ILE A 36 2.32 -8.81 -1.33
C ILE A 36 3.29 -10.00 -1.39
N LYS A 37 3.62 -10.62 -0.25
CA LYS A 37 4.55 -11.75 -0.19
C LYS A 37 4.02 -13.01 -0.89
N GLU A 38 2.73 -13.31 -0.75
CA GLU A 38 2.13 -14.52 -1.30
C GLU A 38 1.76 -14.38 -2.78
N LYS A 39 1.24 -13.22 -3.20
CA LYS A 39 0.73 -13.01 -4.56
C LYS A 39 1.76 -12.36 -5.49
N PHE A 40 2.67 -11.57 -4.93
CA PHE A 40 3.68 -10.82 -5.67
C PHE A 40 5.10 -11.05 -5.12
N PRO A 41 5.53 -12.31 -4.89
CA PRO A 41 6.84 -12.59 -4.33
C PRO A 41 7.98 -12.09 -5.23
N GLU A 42 7.79 -12.15 -6.55
CA GLU A 42 8.79 -11.71 -7.52
C GLU A 42 8.92 -10.19 -7.54
N GLU A 43 7.80 -9.45 -7.58
CA GLU A 43 7.78 -8.00 -7.56
C GLU A 43 8.28 -7.45 -6.23
N TYR A 44 7.97 -8.12 -5.11
CA TYR A 44 8.51 -7.77 -3.81
C TYR A 44 10.03 -7.98 -3.77
N LYS A 45 10.52 -9.11 -4.29
CA LYS A 45 11.96 -9.43 -4.35
C LYS A 45 12.72 -8.51 -5.30
N ASN A 46 12.11 -8.14 -6.43
CA ASN A 46 12.67 -7.22 -7.41
C ASN A 46 12.59 -5.74 -6.97
N GLY A 47 11.90 -5.45 -5.86
CA GLY A 47 11.70 -4.09 -5.36
C GLY A 47 10.70 -3.27 -6.19
N THR A 48 9.95 -3.92 -7.09
CA THR A 48 8.82 -3.34 -7.83
C THR A 48 7.68 -3.02 -6.87
N ILE A 49 7.37 -3.91 -5.92
CA ILE A 49 6.42 -3.62 -4.83
C ILE A 49 7.21 -3.49 -3.53
N VAL A 50 7.09 -2.36 -2.86
CA VAL A 50 7.74 -2.11 -1.56
C VAL A 50 6.66 -1.87 -0.52
N PHE A 51 6.67 -2.66 0.55
CA PHE A 51 5.83 -2.42 1.71
C PHE A 51 6.62 -1.66 2.78
N ARG A 52 6.03 -0.59 3.32
CA ARG A 52 6.58 0.21 4.42
C ARG A 52 5.54 0.35 5.51
N ASP A 53 5.93 0.01 6.72
CA ASP A 53 5.14 0.23 7.93
C ASP A 53 5.74 1.43 8.66
N ILE A 54 4.97 2.50 8.79
CA ILE A 54 5.42 3.80 9.28
C ILE A 54 4.58 4.21 10.48
N ASN A 55 5.23 4.33 11.63
CA ASN A 55 4.59 4.92 12.80
C ASN A 55 4.53 6.44 12.64
N GLY A 56 3.32 6.96 12.41
CA GLY A 56 3.09 8.39 12.17
C GLY A 56 3.22 9.27 13.41
N GLU A 57 3.27 8.69 14.62
CA GLU A 57 3.51 9.43 15.86
C GLU A 57 5.00 9.70 16.11
N LEU A 58 5.89 8.98 15.41
CA LEU A 58 7.32 9.20 15.58
C LEU A 58 7.75 10.50 14.87
N PRO A 59 8.55 11.36 15.54
CA PRO A 59 8.97 12.64 14.98
C PRO A 59 9.82 12.49 13.71
N GLU A 60 10.58 11.40 13.58
CA GLU A 60 11.36 11.06 12.39
C GLU A 60 10.51 10.77 11.15
N ASN A 61 9.25 10.37 11.33
CA ASN A 61 8.32 10.06 10.24
C ASN A 61 7.39 11.23 9.91
N ARG A 62 7.50 12.35 10.64
CA ARG A 62 6.61 13.49 10.51
C ARG A 62 6.61 14.08 9.10
N ASP A 63 7.77 14.14 8.45
CA ASP A 63 7.87 14.56 7.06
C ASP A 63 7.14 13.63 6.10
N MET A 64 7.17 12.31 6.32
CA MET A 64 6.39 11.35 5.52
C MET A 64 4.90 11.52 5.78
N VAL A 65 4.49 11.64 7.04
CA VAL A 65 3.10 11.87 7.42
C VAL A 65 2.54 13.12 6.76
N ILE A 66 3.29 14.22 6.76
CA ILE A 66 2.91 15.47 6.09
C ILE A 66 2.86 15.30 4.57
N LYS A 67 3.86 14.64 3.98
CA LYS A 67 3.91 14.38 2.53
C LYS A 67 2.70 13.57 2.05
N TYR A 68 2.30 12.57 2.81
CA TYR A 68 1.16 11.69 2.50
C TYR A 68 -0.16 12.21 3.06
N GLN A 69 -0.14 13.30 3.85
CA GLN A 69 -1.29 13.84 4.60
C GLN A 69 -2.00 12.77 5.44
N ALA A 70 -1.23 11.84 6.02
CA ALA A 70 -1.76 10.76 6.84
C ALA A 70 -2.24 11.31 8.20
N GLY A 71 -3.55 11.45 8.38
CA GLY A 71 -4.13 11.95 9.64
C GLY A 71 -4.15 10.92 10.79
N GLY A 72 -3.81 9.66 10.50
CA GLY A 72 -3.88 8.55 11.45
C GLY A 72 -3.61 7.20 10.77
N SER A 73 -4.15 6.12 11.33
CA SER A 73 -4.01 4.78 10.75
C SER A 73 -4.63 4.72 9.36
N SER A 74 -3.80 4.56 8.33
CA SER A 74 -4.18 4.69 6.93
C SER A 74 -3.27 3.82 6.05
N LEU A 75 -3.80 3.24 4.97
CA LEU A 75 -2.99 2.54 3.98
C LEU A 75 -2.91 3.39 2.71
N PHE A 76 -1.70 3.76 2.31
CA PHE A 76 -1.45 4.47 1.06
C PHE A 76 -0.78 3.55 0.06
N VAL A 77 -1.15 3.73 -1.20
CA VAL A 77 -0.52 3.07 -2.34
C VAL A 77 0.01 4.17 -3.25
N ASN A 78 1.32 4.33 -3.27
CA ASN A 78 2.03 5.20 -4.20
C ASN A 78 2.41 4.40 -5.43
N THR A 79 1.97 4.82 -6.62
CA THR A 79 2.41 4.22 -7.87
C THR A 79 3.26 5.19 -8.68
N ILE A 80 4.49 4.79 -8.92
CA ILE A 80 5.47 5.56 -9.69
C ILE A 80 5.34 5.15 -11.14
N THR A 81 5.01 6.12 -12.00
CA THR A 81 5.05 5.90 -13.45
C THR A 81 5.64 7.09 -14.18
N ALA A 82 6.63 6.82 -15.03
CA ALA A 82 7.42 7.84 -15.74
C ALA A 82 7.99 8.90 -14.78
N GLY A 83 8.46 8.46 -13.61
CA GLY A 83 8.99 9.33 -12.54
C GLY A 83 7.96 10.19 -11.80
N LYS A 84 6.65 9.96 -12.01
CA LYS A 84 5.59 10.65 -11.25
C LYS A 84 5.01 9.75 -10.17
N ASP A 85 5.09 10.21 -8.93
CA ASP A 85 4.41 9.61 -7.78
C ASP A 85 2.89 9.83 -7.89
N ASN A 86 2.11 8.75 -7.81
CA ASN A 86 0.66 8.80 -7.70
C ASN A 86 0.26 8.17 -6.37
N ILE A 87 0.29 8.99 -5.32
CA ILE A 87 -0.11 8.61 -3.97
C ILE A 87 -1.64 8.55 -3.92
N LYS A 88 -2.19 7.40 -3.56
CA LYS A 88 -3.61 7.22 -3.31
C LYS A 88 -3.83 6.52 -1.98
N GLU A 89 -4.66 7.12 -1.14
CA GLU A 89 -5.16 6.45 0.05
C GLU A 89 -6.11 5.31 -0.36
N ASP A 90 -5.97 4.17 0.29
CA ASP A 90 -6.92 3.08 0.23
C ASP A 90 -7.73 3.03 1.52
N VAL A 91 -8.96 3.52 1.46
CA VAL A 91 -9.90 3.44 2.58
C VAL A 91 -10.72 2.15 2.56
N THR A 92 -10.68 1.39 1.45
CA THR A 92 -11.52 0.20 1.24
C THR A 92 -11.02 -0.96 2.09
N VAL A 93 -9.71 -1.05 2.30
CA VAL A 93 -9.07 -2.05 3.16
C VAL A 93 -9.64 -2.08 4.58
N TRP A 94 -10.04 -0.92 5.12
CA TRP A 94 -10.69 -0.83 6.45
C TRP A 94 -12.05 -1.51 6.49
N ARG A 95 -12.78 -1.53 5.36
CA ARG A 95 -14.08 -2.22 5.25
C ARG A 95 -13.91 -3.73 5.12
N LEU A 96 -12.75 -4.17 4.62
CA LEU A 96 -12.45 -5.58 4.36
C LEU A 96 -11.61 -6.22 5.47
N VAL A 97 -11.19 -5.46 6.49
CA VAL A 97 -10.35 -5.95 7.60
C VAL A 97 -10.97 -7.14 8.34
N SER A 98 -12.30 -7.24 8.39
CA SER A 98 -13.00 -8.38 9.01
C SER A 98 -13.05 -9.63 8.14
N ASN A 99 -12.63 -9.55 6.87
CA ASN A 99 -12.66 -10.66 5.91
C ASN A 99 -11.35 -10.72 5.11
N GLU A 100 -10.42 -11.50 5.62
CA GLU A 100 -9.10 -11.72 5.02
C GLU A 100 -9.17 -12.10 3.54
N SER A 101 -10.01 -13.07 3.17
CA SER A 101 -10.11 -13.55 1.78
C SER A 101 -10.54 -12.44 0.82
N GLN A 102 -11.50 -11.60 1.23
CA GLN A 102 -11.93 -10.46 0.43
C GLN A 102 -10.87 -9.37 0.37
N PHE A 103 -10.19 -9.09 1.49
CA PHE A 103 -9.08 -8.15 1.54
C PHE A 103 -7.99 -8.57 0.55
N VAL A 104 -7.52 -9.82 0.65
CA VAL A 104 -6.44 -10.35 -0.19
C VAL A 104 -6.81 -10.27 -1.65
N SER A 105 -8.03 -10.68 -2.01
CA SER A 105 -8.52 -10.62 -3.40
C SER A 105 -8.59 -9.19 -3.91
N TYR A 106 -9.21 -8.28 -3.14
CA TYR A 106 -9.32 -6.86 -3.50
C TYR A 106 -7.95 -6.20 -3.67
N PHE A 107 -7.04 -6.41 -2.70
CA PHE A 107 -5.73 -5.80 -2.69
C PHE A 107 -4.86 -6.38 -3.83
N GLN A 108 -4.95 -7.68 -4.07
CA GLN A 108 -4.32 -8.33 -5.22
C GLN A 108 -4.81 -7.74 -6.55
N ASP A 109 -6.12 -7.63 -6.74
CA ASP A 109 -6.69 -7.04 -7.96
C ASP A 109 -6.27 -5.58 -8.14
N LYS A 110 -6.19 -4.82 -7.05
CA LYS A 110 -5.71 -3.45 -7.08
C LYS A 110 -4.26 -3.39 -7.55
N LEU A 111 -3.36 -4.16 -6.96
CA LEU A 111 -1.95 -4.22 -7.37
C LEU A 111 -1.79 -4.69 -8.81
N ASN A 112 -2.54 -5.71 -9.24
CA ASN A 112 -2.54 -6.17 -10.64
C ASN A 112 -2.94 -5.06 -11.62
N LYS A 113 -4.01 -4.32 -11.32
CA LYS A 113 -4.46 -3.19 -12.15
C LYS A 113 -3.38 -2.11 -12.25
N LEU A 114 -2.68 -1.84 -11.15
CA LEU A 114 -1.60 -0.85 -11.10
C LEU A 114 -0.37 -1.31 -11.88
N LEU A 115 -0.01 -2.59 -11.79
CA LEU A 115 1.05 -3.21 -12.60
C LEU A 115 0.65 -3.37 -14.08
N GLY A 116 -0.63 -3.17 -14.40
CA GLY A 116 -1.18 -3.42 -15.73
C GLY A 116 -1.10 -4.90 -16.13
N LYS A 117 -1.20 -5.81 -15.16
CA LYS A 117 -1.45 -7.24 -15.40
C LYS A 117 -2.91 -7.50 -15.75
#